data_AF-A0A067C974-F1
#
_entry.id   AF-A0A067C974-F1
#
_cell.length_a   1.000
_cell.length_b   1.000
_cell.length_c   1.000
_cell.angle_alpha   90.00
_cell.angle_beta   90.00
_cell.angle_gamma   90.00
#
_symmetry.space_group_name_H-M   'P 1'
#
loop_
_entity.id
_entity.type
_entity.pdbx_description
1 polymer ?
#
loop_
_entity_poly.entity_id
_entity_poly.type
_entity_poly.pdbx_seq_one_letter_code
_entity_poly.pdbx_strand_id
1 'polypeptide(L)'
;MLRALTYIGFSLLPHAVCAGGLATIFSKALFVQLFPQALPVYQYENLVLMAGTYPAFANTGNNDVDKREVAAFLGQVALETGYLQYAEEIAKNDYCQASAEYPCYPGKQYYGRGAIQLSWNYNYKDFGAAVGLDLVRQPELVATDKNLVWRSALWYWNTDKWNGNIHNVVGQPGGFAYTTYLINGGLECGLNPPNKNSEKARIANYVKFCSVLGVSPGDNLSCQTSAYPPKTPWPTAVPTPKPTSDPSIVPAPAPTTPSPTSTSTAPTPTPPAPTPTPPAPTATTRPPSSVCSTPTGVCTNCNYNDGAIAACFAGWTQSICASAGANYHWCGPA
;
A
#
# COMPACT_ATOMS: atom_id res chain seq x y z
N MET A 1 -55.05 36.66 -20.26
CA MET A 1 -53.72 36.44 -20.88
C MET A 1 -52.85 35.69 -19.89
N LEU A 2 -52.71 34.38 -20.07
CA LEU A 2 -51.96 33.48 -19.19
C LEU A 2 -50.56 33.30 -19.79
N ARG A 3 -49.49 33.69 -19.07
CA ARG A 3 -48.10 33.47 -19.52
C ARG A 3 -47.62 32.14 -18.96
N ALA A 4 -47.36 31.19 -19.85
CA ALA A 4 -46.69 29.93 -19.53
C ALA A 4 -45.20 30.20 -19.25
N LEU A 5 -44.70 29.79 -18.08
CA LEU A 5 -43.27 29.65 -17.82
C LEU A 5 -42.82 28.28 -18.34
N THR A 6 -41.89 28.30 -19.28
CA THR A 6 -41.22 27.10 -19.80
C THR A 6 -40.13 26.69 -18.80
N TYR A 7 -40.30 25.54 -18.16
CA TYR A 7 -39.24 24.89 -17.38
C TYR A 7 -38.22 24.30 -18.36
N ILE A 8 -37.00 24.85 -18.38
CA ILE A 8 -35.86 24.22 -19.06
C ILE A 8 -35.31 23.16 -18.10
N GLY A 9 -35.70 21.91 -18.34
CA GLY A 9 -35.10 20.76 -17.67
C GLY A 9 -33.67 20.57 -18.15
N PHE A 10 -32.70 20.83 -17.27
CA PHE A 10 -31.34 20.35 -17.47
C PHE A 10 -31.36 18.83 -17.34
N SER A 11 -31.31 18.15 -18.49
CA SER A 11 -30.96 16.73 -18.56
C SER A 11 -29.51 16.60 -18.10
N LEU A 12 -29.31 16.22 -16.84
CA LEU A 12 -28.04 15.69 -16.35
C LEU A 12 -27.83 14.35 -17.05
N LEU A 13 -27.20 14.38 -18.22
CA LEU A 13 -26.51 13.22 -18.73
C LEU A 13 -25.54 12.75 -17.63
N PRO A 14 -25.54 11.45 -17.27
CA PRO A 14 -24.54 10.93 -16.35
C PRO A 14 -23.20 11.11 -17.05
N HIS A 15 -22.44 12.11 -16.61
CA HIS A 15 -21.03 12.15 -16.91
C HIS A 15 -20.50 10.87 -16.31
N ALA A 16 -20.00 9.97 -17.17
CA ALA A 16 -19.17 8.88 -16.74
C ALA A 16 -17.99 9.52 -16.00
N VAL A 17 -18.10 9.62 -14.67
CA VAL A 17 -16.94 9.81 -13.82
C VAL A 17 -16.12 8.58 -14.11
N CYS A 18 -15.01 8.74 -14.84
CA CYS A 18 -13.98 7.72 -14.89
C CYS A 18 -13.70 7.38 -13.43
N ALA A 19 -14.12 6.19 -12.99
CA ALA A 19 -13.77 5.71 -11.67
C ALA A 19 -12.24 5.80 -11.60
N GLY A 20 -11.74 6.68 -10.73
CA GLY A 20 -10.32 6.88 -10.46
C GLY A 20 -10.04 6.52 -9.00
N GLY A 21 -8.77 6.27 -8.67
CA GLY A 21 -8.36 5.96 -7.30
C GLY A 21 -8.60 4.50 -6.88
N LEU A 22 -8.51 4.25 -5.57
CA LEU A 22 -8.39 2.91 -4.97
C LEU A 22 -9.39 1.86 -5.50
N ALA A 23 -10.67 2.21 -5.64
CA ALA A 23 -11.72 1.26 -5.99
C ALA A 23 -11.58 0.66 -7.41
N THR A 24 -10.74 1.25 -8.26
CA THR A 24 -10.43 0.76 -9.60
C THR A 24 -9.41 -0.38 -9.59
N ILE A 25 -8.56 -0.40 -8.58
CA ILE A 25 -7.46 -1.36 -8.41
C ILE A 25 -7.84 -2.44 -7.41
N PHE A 26 -8.52 -2.06 -6.32
CA PHE A 26 -8.84 -2.93 -5.21
C PHE A 26 -10.34 -2.93 -4.95
N SER A 27 -11.02 -4.00 -5.39
CA SER A 27 -12.47 -4.13 -5.29
C SER A 27 -12.92 -4.66 -3.93
N LYS A 28 -14.22 -4.47 -3.61
CA LYS A 28 -14.83 -5.05 -2.40
C LYS A 28 -14.70 -6.58 -2.36
N ALA A 29 -14.90 -7.24 -3.50
CA ALA A 29 -14.77 -8.70 -3.59
C ALA A 29 -13.36 -9.14 -3.22
N LEU A 30 -12.35 -8.41 -3.72
CA LEU A 30 -10.96 -8.69 -3.40
C LEU A 30 -10.64 -8.37 -1.93
N PHE A 31 -11.20 -7.30 -1.36
CA PHE A 31 -11.08 -7.01 0.07
C PHE A 31 -11.58 -8.17 0.93
N VAL A 32 -12.80 -8.68 0.65
CA VAL A 32 -13.38 -9.82 1.39
C VAL A 32 -12.54 -11.09 1.21
N GLN A 33 -11.98 -11.30 0.03
CA GLN A 33 -11.11 -12.45 -0.24
C GLN A 33 -9.78 -12.37 0.54
N LEU A 34 -9.16 -11.19 0.60
CA LEU A 34 -7.84 -11.02 1.21
C LEU A 34 -7.91 -10.85 2.74
N PHE A 35 -9.03 -10.34 3.26
CA PHE A 35 -9.24 -10.07 4.68
C PHE A 35 -10.56 -10.69 5.19
N PRO A 36 -10.75 -12.02 5.08
CA PRO A 36 -12.02 -12.67 5.40
C PRO A 36 -12.39 -12.60 6.89
N GLN A 37 -11.41 -12.31 7.76
CA GLN A 37 -11.57 -12.20 9.21
C GLN A 37 -11.44 -10.75 9.71
N ALA A 38 -11.57 -9.76 8.81
CA ALA A 38 -11.52 -8.36 9.20
C ALA A 38 -12.55 -8.04 10.29
N LEU A 39 -12.13 -7.32 11.34
CA LEU A 39 -13.05 -6.85 12.37
C LEU A 39 -14.13 -5.93 11.77
N PRO A 40 -15.34 -5.86 12.35
CA PRO A 40 -16.44 -5.05 11.82
C PRO A 40 -16.17 -3.55 11.67
N VAL A 41 -15.15 -3.02 12.36
CA VAL A 41 -14.71 -1.61 12.22
C VAL A 41 -14.04 -1.35 10.87
N TYR A 42 -13.40 -2.36 10.27
CA TYR A 42 -12.70 -2.27 8.98
C TYR A 42 -13.65 -2.52 7.81
N GLN A 43 -14.47 -1.52 7.47
CA GLN A 43 -15.39 -1.62 6.34
C GLN A 43 -14.76 -1.11 5.04
N TYR A 44 -14.91 -1.86 3.95
CA TYR A 44 -14.37 -1.50 2.63
C TYR A 44 -14.93 -0.17 2.12
N GLU A 45 -16.22 0.09 2.34
CA GLU A 45 -16.86 1.34 1.94
C GLU A 45 -16.20 2.55 2.61
N ASN A 46 -15.85 2.43 3.89
CA ASN A 46 -15.15 3.48 4.62
C ASN A 46 -13.70 3.64 4.14
N LEU A 47 -13.01 2.55 3.77
CA LEU A 47 -11.69 2.62 3.15
C LEU A 47 -11.75 3.42 1.84
N VAL A 48 -12.67 3.10 0.94
CA VAL A 48 -12.84 3.82 -0.33
C VAL A 48 -13.23 5.28 -0.09
N LEU A 49 -14.16 5.53 0.83
CA LEU A 49 -14.59 6.88 1.17
C LEU A 49 -13.44 7.74 1.70
N MET A 50 -12.63 7.21 2.62
CA MET A 50 -11.48 7.93 3.17
C MET A 50 -10.34 8.05 2.15
N ALA A 51 -10.12 7.05 1.28
CA ALA A 51 -9.15 7.17 0.21
C ALA A 51 -9.51 8.31 -0.74
N GLY A 52 -10.81 8.55 -0.98
CA GLY A 52 -11.30 9.68 -1.76
C GLY A 52 -10.94 11.06 -1.22
N THR A 53 -10.52 11.18 0.06
CA THR A 53 -10.00 12.46 0.59
C THR A 53 -8.54 12.73 0.20
N TYR A 54 -7.86 11.75 -0.40
CA TYR A 54 -6.49 11.85 -0.91
C TYR A 54 -6.48 11.52 -2.42
N PRO A 55 -6.88 12.46 -3.29
CA PRO A 55 -7.20 12.17 -4.70
C PRO A 55 -6.02 11.69 -5.56
N ALA A 56 -4.77 11.83 -5.08
CA ALA A 56 -3.58 11.32 -5.74
C ALA A 56 -3.26 9.86 -5.35
N PHE A 57 -3.74 9.38 -4.21
CA PHE A 57 -3.52 8.01 -3.74
C PHE A 57 -4.13 7.01 -4.72
N ALA A 58 -3.29 6.09 -5.21
CA ALA A 58 -3.64 5.10 -6.23
C ALA A 58 -4.19 5.75 -7.52
N ASN A 59 -3.71 6.95 -7.86
CA ASN A 59 -4.21 7.74 -8.99
C ASN A 59 -3.17 8.73 -9.54
N THR A 60 -1.91 8.31 -9.63
CA THR A 60 -0.78 9.14 -10.11
C THR A 60 -0.77 9.29 -11.64
N GLY A 61 -1.59 8.51 -12.35
CA GLY A 61 -1.58 8.42 -13.82
C GLY A 61 -0.63 7.36 -14.37
N ASN A 62 0.06 6.62 -13.48
CA ASN A 62 0.86 5.45 -13.84
C ASN A 62 0.29 4.21 -13.13
N ASN A 63 -0.37 3.34 -13.91
CA ASN A 63 -1.06 2.15 -13.41
C ASN A 63 -0.15 1.22 -12.59
N ASP A 64 1.10 1.05 -12.99
CA ASP A 64 2.03 0.18 -12.26
C ASP A 64 2.45 0.80 -10.91
N VAL A 65 2.67 2.11 -10.87
CA VAL A 65 2.94 2.85 -9.63
C VAL A 65 1.73 2.79 -8.71
N ASP A 66 0.53 3.01 -9.24
CA ASP A 66 -0.72 3.02 -8.47
C ASP A 66 -1.02 1.63 -7.88
N LYS A 67 -0.81 0.56 -8.66
CA LYS A 67 -0.94 -0.82 -8.16
C LYS A 67 0.10 -1.16 -7.10
N ARG A 68 1.35 -0.74 -7.26
CA ARG A 68 2.40 -0.93 -6.23
C ARG A 68 2.08 -0.14 -4.96
N GLU A 69 1.56 1.08 -5.08
CA GLU A 69 1.11 1.85 -3.92
C GLU A 69 0.01 1.11 -3.15
N VAL A 70 -1.03 0.62 -3.85
CA VAL A 70 -2.10 -0.16 -3.21
C VAL A 70 -1.54 -1.45 -2.59
N ALA A 71 -0.68 -2.19 -3.29
CA ALA A 71 -0.06 -3.41 -2.78
C ALA A 71 0.77 -3.14 -1.51
N ALA A 72 1.52 -2.05 -1.49
CA ALA A 72 2.32 -1.66 -0.33
C ALA A 72 1.45 -1.23 0.83
N PHE A 73 0.42 -0.40 0.60
CA PHE A 73 -0.53 0.02 1.62
C PHE A 73 -1.18 -1.20 2.29
N LEU A 74 -1.71 -2.13 1.50
CA LEU A 74 -2.29 -3.38 2.01
C LEU A 74 -1.24 -4.26 2.72
N GLY A 75 -0.01 -4.29 2.20
CA GLY A 75 1.11 -5.05 2.75
C GLY A 75 1.46 -4.63 4.17
N GLN A 76 1.57 -3.31 4.37
CA GLN A 76 1.84 -2.71 5.67
C GLN A 76 0.66 -2.92 6.62
N VAL A 77 -0.56 -2.57 6.20
CA VAL A 77 -1.79 -2.76 6.99
C VAL A 77 -1.93 -4.21 7.45
N ALA A 78 -1.67 -5.19 6.59
CA ALA A 78 -1.77 -6.60 6.93
C ALA A 78 -0.82 -7.01 8.06
N LEU A 79 0.41 -6.48 8.09
CA LEU A 79 1.32 -6.74 9.19
C LEU A 79 0.87 -6.02 10.47
N GLU A 80 0.61 -4.72 10.38
CA GLU A 80 0.27 -3.87 11.54
C GLU A 80 -0.96 -4.38 12.29
N THR A 81 -1.93 -4.94 11.58
CA THR A 81 -3.24 -5.30 12.16
C THR A 81 -3.48 -6.79 12.29
N GLY A 82 -2.48 -7.64 11.97
CA GLY A 82 -2.68 -9.09 11.86
C GLY A 82 -3.79 -9.44 10.87
N TYR A 83 -3.73 -8.87 9.65
CA TYR A 83 -4.74 -9.01 8.61
C TYR A 83 -6.13 -8.50 9.03
N LEU A 84 -6.18 -7.29 9.61
CA LEU A 84 -7.39 -6.58 10.06
C LEU A 84 -8.13 -7.26 11.23
N GLN A 85 -7.48 -8.18 11.94
CA GLN A 85 -8.05 -8.85 13.11
C GLN A 85 -7.84 -8.08 14.40
N TYR A 86 -7.00 -7.04 14.38
CA TYR A 86 -6.73 -6.17 15.52
C TYR A 86 -6.91 -4.70 15.13
N ALA A 87 -7.72 -3.98 15.91
CA ALA A 87 -7.88 -2.54 15.82
C ALA A 87 -7.03 -1.78 16.84
N GLU A 88 -6.54 -2.49 17.85
CA GLU A 88 -5.65 -1.99 18.90
C GLU A 88 -4.46 -2.91 19.04
N GLU A 89 -3.32 -2.34 19.43
CA GLU A 89 -2.12 -3.07 19.78
C GLU A 89 -2.40 -4.13 20.86
N ILE A 90 -1.81 -5.31 20.70
CA ILE A 90 -1.97 -6.41 21.65
C ILE A 90 -1.18 -6.11 22.94
N ALA A 91 0.09 -5.75 22.80
CA ALA A 91 1.00 -5.46 23.91
C ALA A 91 0.99 -3.96 24.24
N LYS A 92 -0.14 -3.47 24.75
CA LYS A 92 -0.38 -2.04 25.00
C LYS A 92 0.65 -1.41 25.95
N ASN A 93 1.07 -0.19 25.63
CA ASN A 93 1.90 0.67 26.47
C ASN A 93 1.41 2.13 26.39
N ASP A 94 1.99 3.03 27.17
CA ASP A 94 1.52 4.43 27.25
C ASP A 94 1.85 5.24 25.99
N TYR A 95 3.02 4.99 25.38
CA TYR A 95 3.54 5.73 24.22
C TYR A 95 3.40 7.26 24.38
N CYS A 96 3.74 7.75 25.56
CA CYS A 96 3.70 9.17 25.89
C CYS A 96 5.11 9.75 25.91
N GLN A 97 5.39 10.68 25.01
CA GLN A 97 6.55 11.56 25.04
C GLN A 97 6.07 12.98 25.26
N ALA A 98 5.78 13.31 26.52
CA ALA A 98 5.19 14.59 26.89
C ALA A 98 6.15 15.77 26.58
N SER A 99 5.63 16.80 25.95
CA SER A 99 6.27 18.09 25.79
C SER A 99 5.22 19.21 25.84
N ALA A 100 5.67 20.47 25.86
CA ALA A 100 4.75 21.62 25.80
C ALA A 100 3.92 21.60 24.49
N GLU A 101 4.54 21.17 23.39
CA GLU A 101 3.87 21.05 22.10
C GLU A 101 3.02 19.79 22.05
N TYR A 102 3.48 18.67 22.59
CA TYR A 102 2.80 17.37 22.53
C TYR A 102 2.46 16.90 23.95
N PRO A 103 1.41 17.46 24.58
CA PRO A 103 1.01 17.02 25.91
C PRO A 103 0.42 15.61 25.86
N CYS A 104 0.50 14.90 26.99
CA CYS A 104 -0.26 13.68 27.22
C CYS A 104 -1.42 13.98 28.16
N TYR A 105 -2.62 13.54 27.81
CA TYR A 105 -3.78 13.67 28.68
C TYR A 105 -3.79 12.61 29.79
N PRO A 106 -4.10 12.97 31.06
CA PRO A 106 -4.17 12.02 32.16
C PRO A 106 -5.12 10.85 31.88
N GLY A 107 -4.67 9.63 32.18
CA GLY A 107 -5.46 8.41 31.99
C GLY A 107 -5.62 7.97 30.53
N LYS A 108 -4.92 8.59 29.58
CA LYS A 108 -4.94 8.20 28.16
C LYS A 108 -3.60 7.58 27.75
N GLN A 109 -3.70 6.62 26.83
CA GLN A 109 -2.58 5.88 26.28
C GLN A 109 -2.62 5.94 24.75
N TYR A 110 -1.45 6.04 24.13
CA TYR A 110 -1.26 6.26 22.71
C TYR A 110 -0.62 5.06 22.00
N TYR A 111 -0.92 3.85 22.48
CA TYR A 111 -0.59 2.61 21.78
C TYR A 111 -1.22 2.54 20.39
N GLY A 112 -0.75 1.57 19.59
CA GLY A 112 -1.17 1.39 18.21
C GLY A 112 -2.68 1.24 18.06
N ARG A 113 -3.30 2.08 17.21
CA ARG A 113 -4.70 1.93 16.80
C ARG A 113 -4.93 2.09 15.31
N GLY A 114 -5.96 1.42 14.82
CA GLY A 114 -6.41 1.47 13.44
C GLY A 114 -5.45 0.82 12.44
N ALA A 115 -5.67 1.09 11.16
CA ALA A 115 -5.10 0.30 10.07
C ALA A 115 -3.57 0.42 9.92
N ILE A 116 -2.96 1.50 10.43
CA ILE A 116 -1.50 1.69 10.45
C ILE A 116 -0.90 1.59 11.86
N GLN A 117 -1.71 1.16 12.85
CA GLN A 117 -1.31 1.16 14.27
C GLN A 117 -0.72 2.52 14.71
N LEU A 118 -1.48 3.59 14.47
CA LEU A 118 -1.10 4.95 14.84
C LEU A 118 -0.71 4.98 16.33
N SER A 119 0.54 5.35 16.61
CA SER A 119 1.13 5.29 17.94
C SER A 119 1.78 6.61 18.31
N TRP A 120 1.96 6.86 19.60
CA TRP A 120 2.54 8.07 20.20
C TRP A 120 1.65 9.32 20.22
N ASN A 121 1.65 10.02 21.36
CA ASN A 121 0.89 11.25 21.61
C ASN A 121 1.04 12.31 20.51
N TYR A 122 2.23 12.45 19.92
CA TYR A 122 2.46 13.43 18.86
C TYR A 122 1.72 13.10 17.57
N ASN A 123 1.65 11.82 17.19
CA ASN A 123 0.90 11.41 16.02
C ASN A 123 -0.61 11.54 16.23
N TYR A 124 -1.11 11.21 17.42
CA TYR A 124 -2.52 11.44 17.76
C TYR A 124 -2.88 12.92 17.74
N LYS A 125 -2.00 13.80 18.23
CA LYS A 125 -2.20 15.25 18.17
C LYS A 125 -2.24 15.76 16.73
N ASP A 126 -1.26 15.39 15.91
CA ASP A 126 -1.18 15.84 14.52
C ASP A 126 -2.35 15.32 13.68
N PHE A 127 -2.68 14.03 13.81
CA PHE A 127 -3.81 13.45 13.12
C PHE A 127 -5.13 14.07 13.59
N GLY A 128 -5.28 14.28 14.91
CA GLY A 128 -6.42 14.96 15.49
C GLY A 128 -6.62 16.36 14.92
N ALA A 129 -5.55 17.15 14.82
CA ALA A 129 -5.58 18.46 14.17
C ALA A 129 -6.01 18.37 12.70
N ALA A 130 -5.49 17.40 11.94
CA ALA A 130 -5.84 17.19 10.54
C ALA A 130 -7.32 16.81 10.31
N VAL A 131 -7.99 16.22 11.31
CA VAL A 131 -9.40 15.81 11.22
C VAL A 131 -10.35 16.65 12.09
N GLY A 132 -9.85 17.67 12.77
CA GLY A 132 -10.63 18.56 13.63
C GLY A 132 -11.15 17.90 14.91
N LEU A 133 -10.41 16.93 15.46
CA LEU A 133 -10.78 16.20 16.68
C LEU A 133 -9.65 16.26 17.72
N ASP A 134 -10.01 16.32 19.01
CA ASP A 134 -9.05 16.16 20.11
C ASP A 134 -8.79 14.67 20.37
N LEU A 135 -7.94 14.07 19.54
CA LEU A 135 -7.52 12.68 19.66
C LEU A 135 -6.45 12.46 20.74
N VAL A 136 -5.92 13.53 21.35
CA VAL A 136 -5.10 13.41 22.55
C VAL A 136 -5.99 13.03 23.75
N ARG A 137 -7.19 13.62 23.83
CA ARG A 137 -8.20 13.28 24.84
C ARG A 137 -9.07 12.08 24.47
N GLN A 138 -9.21 11.76 23.20
CA GLN A 138 -10.07 10.68 22.73
C GLN A 138 -9.35 9.72 21.75
N PRO A 139 -8.17 9.17 22.11
CA PRO A 139 -7.40 8.32 21.21
C PRO A 139 -8.13 7.03 20.81
N GLU A 140 -9.02 6.52 21.67
CA GLU A 140 -9.87 5.34 21.42
C GLU A 140 -10.75 5.44 20.17
N LEU A 141 -11.04 6.66 19.68
CA LEU A 141 -11.84 6.86 18.48
C LEU A 141 -11.15 6.28 17.24
N VAL A 142 -9.82 6.23 17.21
CA VAL A 142 -9.05 5.66 16.08
C VAL A 142 -9.30 4.16 15.91
N ALA A 143 -9.66 3.44 16.97
CA ALA A 143 -9.95 2.01 16.93
C ALA A 143 -11.45 1.66 16.81
N THR A 144 -12.35 2.64 17.01
CA THR A 144 -13.80 2.40 17.13
C THR A 144 -14.63 3.08 16.04
N ASP A 145 -14.16 4.19 15.48
CA ASP A 145 -14.82 4.87 14.37
C ASP A 145 -14.34 4.32 13.03
N LYS A 146 -15.30 3.88 12.20
CA LYS A 146 -15.04 3.24 10.90
C LYS A 146 -14.37 4.15 9.87
N ASN A 147 -14.53 5.48 9.99
CA ASN A 147 -13.81 6.43 9.16
C ASN A 147 -12.39 6.64 9.71
N LEU A 148 -12.24 6.89 11.01
CA LEU A 148 -10.94 7.20 11.61
C LEU A 148 -9.96 6.02 11.56
N VAL A 149 -10.47 4.78 11.61
CA VAL A 149 -9.63 3.57 11.51
C VAL A 149 -8.84 3.52 10.19
N TRP A 150 -9.45 4.00 9.09
CA TRP A 150 -8.83 4.08 7.76
C TRP A 150 -8.17 5.42 7.50
N ARG A 151 -8.82 6.51 7.94
CA ARG A 151 -8.33 7.88 7.73
C ARG A 151 -7.00 8.12 8.43
N SER A 152 -6.74 7.48 9.57
CA SER A 152 -5.44 7.54 10.25
C SER A 152 -4.31 6.97 9.39
N ALA A 153 -4.54 5.81 8.77
CA ALA A 153 -3.58 5.17 7.87
C ALA A 153 -3.34 5.99 6.61
N LEU A 154 -4.42 6.45 5.96
CA LEU A 154 -4.31 7.27 4.76
C LEU A 154 -3.69 8.63 5.04
N TRP A 155 -3.98 9.25 6.19
CA TRP A 155 -3.31 10.47 6.63
C TRP A 155 -1.81 10.25 6.82
N TYR A 156 -1.42 9.20 7.55
CA TYR A 156 -0.02 8.89 7.77
C TYR A 156 0.72 8.63 6.44
N TRP A 157 0.05 7.96 5.51
CA TRP A 157 0.56 7.64 4.18
C TRP A 157 0.84 8.88 3.31
N ASN A 158 -0.02 9.89 3.41
CA ASN A 158 -0.03 11.04 2.49
C ASN A 158 0.55 12.33 3.10
N THR A 159 0.93 12.34 4.38
CA THR A 159 1.42 13.54 5.07
C THR A 159 2.94 13.61 5.06
N ASP A 160 3.48 14.80 4.82
CA ASP A 160 4.91 15.06 4.98
C ASP A 160 5.30 14.92 6.47
N LYS A 161 6.24 14.01 6.73
CA LYS A 161 6.93 13.87 8.01
C LYS A 161 8.40 14.24 7.82
N TRP A 162 9.12 14.37 8.93
CA TRP A 162 10.51 14.84 8.94
C TRP A 162 11.46 14.01 8.05
N ASN A 163 11.13 12.74 7.80
CA ASN A 163 11.91 11.79 7.00
C ASN A 163 11.30 11.50 5.61
N GLY A 164 10.15 12.10 5.27
CA GLY A 164 9.52 11.98 3.95
C GLY A 164 7.99 11.79 3.99
N ASN A 165 7.46 11.39 2.84
CA ASN A 165 6.04 11.15 2.59
C ASN A 165 5.91 9.83 1.83
N ILE A 166 5.12 8.88 2.35
CA ILE A 166 5.08 7.52 1.80
C ILE A 166 4.51 7.53 0.38
N HIS A 167 3.42 8.28 0.14
CA HIS A 167 2.79 8.41 -1.18
C HIS A 167 3.82 8.83 -2.25
N ASN A 168 4.71 9.76 -1.91
CA ASN A 168 5.71 10.29 -2.85
C ASN A 168 6.81 9.28 -3.23
N VAL A 169 6.96 8.17 -2.51
CA VAL A 169 8.08 7.22 -2.71
C VAL A 169 7.64 5.81 -3.09
N VAL A 170 6.51 5.33 -2.57
CA VAL A 170 6.20 3.89 -2.46
C VAL A 170 6.16 3.12 -3.79
N GLY A 171 5.71 3.74 -4.87
CA GLY A 171 5.61 3.08 -6.18
C GLY A 171 6.87 3.16 -7.04
N GLN A 172 7.94 3.82 -6.54
CA GLN A 172 9.23 3.99 -7.22
C GLN A 172 10.19 2.83 -6.90
N PRO A 173 11.26 2.59 -7.69
CA PRO A 173 12.28 1.60 -7.36
C PRO A 173 12.88 1.84 -5.97
N GLY A 174 12.90 0.83 -5.09
CA GLY A 174 13.33 0.99 -3.69
C GLY A 174 12.33 1.69 -2.75
N GLY A 175 11.20 2.17 -3.30
CA GLY A 175 10.15 2.87 -2.55
C GLY A 175 9.51 2.03 -1.44
N PHE A 176 9.40 0.73 -1.64
CA PHE A 176 8.86 -0.19 -0.62
C PHE A 176 9.76 -0.26 0.63
N ALA A 177 11.08 -0.41 0.45
CA ALA A 177 12.03 -0.41 1.57
C ALA A 177 11.98 0.93 2.33
N TYR A 178 11.91 2.05 1.59
CA TYR A 178 11.81 3.37 2.20
C TYR A 178 10.49 3.55 2.94
N THR A 179 9.39 2.99 2.44
CA THR A 179 8.09 2.95 3.13
C THR A 179 8.18 2.23 4.47
N THR A 180 8.83 1.07 4.52
CA THR A 180 9.08 0.35 5.78
C THR A 180 9.94 1.18 6.74
N TYR A 181 10.95 1.89 6.23
CA TYR A 181 11.77 2.81 7.02
C TYR A 181 10.93 3.97 7.61
N LEU A 182 10.04 4.57 6.83
CA LEU A 182 9.15 5.64 7.29
C LEU A 182 8.22 5.15 8.41
N ILE A 183 7.70 3.93 8.29
CA ILE A 183 6.75 3.35 9.25
C ILE A 183 7.44 2.91 10.54
N ASN A 184 8.53 2.14 10.45
CA ASN A 184 9.16 1.53 11.64
C ASN A 184 10.68 1.34 11.53
N GLY A 185 11.37 2.26 10.85
CA GLY A 185 12.78 2.12 10.53
C GLY A 185 13.73 1.93 11.72
N GLY A 186 13.39 2.51 12.88
CA GLY A 186 14.17 2.35 14.11
C GLY A 186 14.20 0.92 14.66
N LEU A 187 13.20 0.11 14.32
CA LEU A 187 13.10 -1.28 14.79
C LEU A 187 13.38 -2.30 13.69
N GLU A 188 13.24 -1.94 12.41
CA GLU A 188 13.20 -2.91 11.30
C GLU A 188 14.28 -2.72 10.23
N CYS A 189 14.97 -1.57 10.20
CA CYS A 189 15.94 -1.24 9.15
C CYS A 189 17.39 -1.14 9.67
N GLY A 190 18.34 -1.16 8.73
CA GLY A 190 19.78 -1.14 9.00
C GLY A 190 20.40 -2.54 9.05
N LEU A 191 21.69 -2.63 9.38
CA LEU A 191 22.43 -3.90 9.31
C LEU A 191 21.97 -4.94 10.33
N ASN A 192 21.54 -4.51 11.52
CA ASN A 192 21.18 -5.40 12.64
C ASN A 192 19.99 -4.84 13.44
N PRO A 193 18.80 -4.75 12.85
CA PRO A 193 17.62 -4.22 13.53
C PRO A 193 17.11 -5.16 14.63
N PRO A 194 16.52 -4.62 15.72
CA PRO A 194 15.91 -5.41 16.78
C PRO A 194 14.78 -6.34 16.30
N ASN A 195 14.00 -5.90 15.31
CA ASN A 195 12.82 -6.61 14.80
C ASN A 195 12.99 -7.00 13.32
N LYS A 196 14.04 -7.77 13.03
CA LYS A 196 14.40 -8.15 11.64
C LYS A 196 13.34 -8.96 10.89
N ASN A 197 12.48 -9.67 11.62
CA ASN A 197 11.50 -10.58 11.02
C ASN A 197 10.24 -9.85 10.52
N SER A 198 9.92 -8.70 11.10
CA SER A 198 8.76 -7.90 10.67
C SER A 198 8.94 -7.41 9.24
N GLU A 199 10.12 -6.91 8.85
CA GLU A 199 10.39 -6.51 7.47
C GLU A 199 10.18 -7.66 6.49
N LYS A 200 10.64 -8.87 6.81
CA LYS A 200 10.43 -10.05 5.95
C LYS A 200 8.95 -10.30 5.71
N ALA A 201 8.12 -10.16 6.74
CA ALA A 201 6.67 -10.29 6.62
C ALA A 201 6.05 -9.14 5.79
N ARG A 202 6.54 -7.89 5.94
CA ARG A 202 6.14 -6.76 5.09
C ARG A 202 6.42 -7.05 3.62
N ILE A 203 7.65 -7.48 3.30
CA ILE A 203 8.07 -7.84 1.92
C ILE A 203 7.18 -8.96 1.37
N ALA A 204 6.96 -10.01 2.15
CA ALA A 204 6.10 -11.14 1.77
C ALA A 204 4.66 -10.69 1.43
N ASN A 205 4.06 -9.85 2.29
CA ASN A 205 2.72 -9.32 2.05
C ASN A 205 2.70 -8.44 0.79
N TYR A 206 3.70 -7.58 0.60
CA TYR A 206 3.80 -6.72 -0.57
C TYR A 206 3.91 -7.51 -1.88
N VAL A 207 4.78 -8.53 -1.92
CA VAL A 207 4.92 -9.42 -3.08
C VAL A 207 3.61 -10.15 -3.37
N LYS A 208 2.91 -10.66 -2.34
CA LYS A 208 1.57 -11.24 -2.51
C LYS A 208 0.61 -10.25 -3.14
N PHE A 209 0.47 -9.05 -2.58
CA PHE A 209 -0.52 -8.10 -3.07
C PHE A 209 -0.15 -7.56 -4.46
N CYS A 210 1.13 -7.41 -4.79
CA CYS A 210 1.58 -7.14 -6.15
C CYS A 210 1.14 -8.24 -7.13
N SER A 211 1.34 -9.51 -6.77
CA SER A 211 0.90 -10.65 -7.58
C SER A 211 -0.62 -10.66 -7.79
N VAL A 212 -1.39 -10.36 -6.75
CA VAL A 212 -2.86 -10.30 -6.80
C VAL A 212 -3.34 -9.16 -7.70
N LEU A 213 -2.66 -8.01 -7.68
CA LEU A 213 -3.00 -6.84 -8.51
C LEU A 213 -2.38 -6.90 -9.92
N GLY A 214 -1.62 -7.95 -10.21
CA GLY A 214 -0.97 -8.15 -11.51
C GLY A 214 0.06 -7.06 -11.81
N VAL A 215 0.95 -6.77 -10.86
CA VAL A 215 2.08 -5.84 -11.03
C VAL A 215 3.37 -6.46 -10.50
N SER A 216 4.51 -6.13 -11.09
CA SER A 216 5.82 -6.51 -10.54
C SER A 216 6.12 -5.68 -9.27
N PRO A 217 6.61 -6.30 -8.18
CA PRO A 217 6.97 -5.58 -6.96
C PRO A 217 8.18 -4.64 -7.14
N GLY A 218 8.99 -4.88 -8.17
CA GLY A 218 10.26 -4.18 -8.38
C GLY A 218 11.39 -4.71 -7.48
N ASP A 219 12.52 -4.01 -7.52
CA ASP A 219 13.75 -4.37 -6.80
C ASP A 219 13.94 -3.51 -5.53
N ASN A 220 14.98 -3.84 -4.76
CA ASN A 220 15.40 -3.12 -3.55
C ASN A 220 14.31 -3.05 -2.47
N LEU A 221 13.68 -4.20 -2.19
CA LEU A 221 12.55 -4.29 -1.25
C LEU A 221 12.97 -4.25 0.23
N SER A 222 14.25 -4.47 0.53
CA SER A 222 14.74 -4.51 1.91
C SER A 222 15.48 -3.21 2.30
N CYS A 223 15.11 -2.67 3.45
CA CYS A 223 15.82 -1.67 4.22
C CYS A 223 16.83 -2.26 5.22
N GLN A 224 16.99 -3.59 5.31
CA GLN A 224 18.03 -4.24 6.12
C GLN A 224 19.40 -4.24 5.43
N THR A 225 19.88 -3.05 5.11
CA THR A 225 21.16 -2.82 4.43
C THR A 225 21.91 -1.68 5.09
N SER A 226 23.18 -1.50 4.72
CA SER A 226 23.99 -0.35 5.17
C SER A 226 23.49 1.01 4.63
N ALA A 227 22.50 1.01 3.73
CA ALA A 227 21.89 2.24 3.22
C ALA A 227 20.89 2.88 4.20
N TYR A 228 20.51 2.18 5.28
CA TYR A 228 19.52 2.66 6.25
C TYR A 228 20.12 2.85 7.66
N PRO A 229 19.76 3.94 8.37
CA PRO A 229 18.93 5.05 7.89
C PRO A 229 19.64 5.87 6.79
N PRO A 230 18.91 6.37 5.79
CA PRO A 230 19.48 7.15 4.70
C PRO A 230 20.01 8.48 5.23
N LYS A 231 21.18 8.91 4.73
CA LYS A 231 21.81 10.17 5.13
C LYS A 231 21.05 11.40 4.65
N THR A 232 20.35 11.27 3.52
CA THR A 232 19.50 12.30 2.96
C THR A 232 18.09 11.73 2.80
N PRO A 233 17.04 12.52 3.04
CA PRO A 233 15.68 12.09 2.72
C PRO A 233 15.56 11.71 1.24
N TRP A 234 14.57 10.87 0.93
CA TRP A 234 14.25 10.52 -0.45
C TRP A 234 14.09 11.79 -1.29
N PRO A 235 14.67 11.86 -2.50
CA PRO A 235 14.51 13.02 -3.36
C PRO A 235 13.03 13.29 -3.59
N THR A 236 12.53 14.45 -3.18
CA THR A 236 11.19 14.85 -3.57
C THR A 236 11.17 14.94 -5.10
N ALA A 237 10.19 14.26 -5.73
CA ALA A 237 10.00 14.39 -7.15
C ALA A 237 9.88 15.89 -7.47
N VAL A 238 10.72 16.39 -8.38
CA VAL A 238 10.56 17.74 -8.92
C VAL A 238 9.13 17.83 -9.45
N PRO A 239 8.34 18.85 -9.08
CA PRO A 239 7.01 19.02 -9.64
C PRO A 239 7.15 18.98 -11.16
N THR A 240 6.45 18.05 -11.82
CA THR A 240 6.26 18.12 -13.25
C THR A 240 5.74 19.53 -13.54
N PRO A 241 6.34 20.28 -14.48
CA PRO A 241 5.87 21.62 -14.78
C PRO A 241 4.36 21.56 -15.01
N LYS A 242 3.62 22.38 -14.26
CA LYS A 242 2.19 22.57 -14.46
C LYS A 242 1.94 22.73 -15.97
N PRO A 243 1.01 21.97 -16.59
CA PRO A 243 0.63 22.25 -17.96
C PRO A 243 0.22 23.72 -18.02
N THR A 244 1.02 24.52 -18.72
CA THR A 244 0.73 25.93 -18.93
C THR A 244 -0.58 25.98 -19.69
N SER A 245 -1.62 26.45 -19.01
CA SER A 245 -2.91 26.78 -19.59
C SER A 245 -2.75 28.00 -20.47
N ASP A 246 -2.57 27.81 -21.78
CA ASP A 246 -3.08 28.72 -22.81
C ASP A 246 -3.01 28.07 -24.22
N PRO A 247 -4.15 27.72 -24.85
CA PRO A 247 -4.19 27.38 -26.26
C PRO A 247 -4.36 28.67 -27.09
N SER A 248 -3.29 29.44 -27.23
CA SER A 248 -3.26 30.62 -28.09
C SER A 248 -2.29 30.44 -29.25
N ILE A 249 -2.88 30.02 -30.38
CA ILE A 249 -2.48 30.29 -31.78
C ILE A 249 -0.99 30.15 -32.11
N VAL A 250 -0.62 29.03 -32.74
CA VAL A 250 0.56 28.96 -33.61
C VAL A 250 0.06 28.64 -35.04
N PRO A 251 0.36 29.46 -36.06
CA PRO A 251 -0.06 29.20 -37.43
C PRO A 251 0.64 27.95 -37.98
N ALA A 252 -0.10 27.12 -38.71
CA ALA A 252 0.42 25.95 -39.40
C ALA A 252 1.58 26.32 -40.35
N PRO A 253 2.72 25.60 -40.33
CA PRO A 253 3.76 25.79 -41.33
C PRO A 253 3.34 25.23 -42.69
N ALA A 254 3.73 25.95 -43.75
CA ALA A 254 3.45 25.66 -45.15
C ALA A 254 4.02 24.30 -45.62
N PRO A 255 3.40 23.66 -46.63
CA PRO A 255 3.82 22.33 -47.09
C PRO A 255 5.13 22.41 -47.89
N THR A 256 6.17 21.72 -47.39
CA THR A 256 7.42 21.52 -48.13
C THR A 256 7.40 20.18 -48.87
N THR A 257 7.76 20.25 -50.15
CA THR A 257 7.93 19.19 -51.14
C THR A 257 8.91 18.09 -50.69
N PRO A 258 8.68 16.80 -50.97
CA PRO A 258 9.64 15.75 -50.66
C PRO A 258 10.72 15.62 -51.75
N SER A 259 11.99 15.55 -51.33
CA SER A 259 13.12 15.06 -52.13
C SER A 259 13.36 13.56 -51.84
N PRO A 260 13.93 12.79 -52.78
CA PRO A 260 13.86 11.33 -52.76
C PRO A 260 14.91 10.70 -51.83
N THR A 261 14.47 9.81 -50.96
CA THR A 261 15.36 8.98 -50.14
C THR A 261 15.67 7.67 -50.86
N SER A 262 16.96 7.39 -50.99
CA SER A 262 17.56 6.16 -51.49
C SER A 262 17.06 4.92 -50.75
N THR A 263 16.70 3.88 -51.50
CA THR A 263 16.38 2.54 -51.02
C THR A 263 17.58 1.88 -50.34
N SER A 264 17.49 1.68 -49.03
CA SER A 264 18.33 0.76 -48.27
C SER A 264 17.51 -0.47 -47.93
N THR A 265 17.98 -1.63 -48.38
CA THR A 265 17.35 -2.94 -48.17
C THR A 265 17.51 -3.34 -46.71
N ALA A 266 16.40 -3.41 -45.97
CA ALA A 266 16.36 -3.94 -44.61
C ALA A 266 16.56 -5.46 -44.61
N PRO A 267 17.36 -6.02 -43.68
CA PRO A 267 17.43 -7.48 -43.51
C PRO A 267 16.15 -8.02 -42.86
N THR A 268 15.73 -9.18 -43.34
CA THR A 268 14.59 -9.97 -42.85
C THR A 268 14.69 -10.25 -41.34
N PRO A 269 13.63 -10.04 -40.54
CA PRO A 269 13.64 -10.43 -39.14
C PRO A 269 13.57 -11.96 -39.00
N THR A 270 14.55 -12.54 -38.33
CA THR A 270 14.51 -13.93 -37.88
C THR A 270 13.41 -14.08 -36.81
N PRO A 271 12.60 -15.16 -36.83
CA PRO A 271 11.63 -15.42 -35.78
C PRO A 271 12.32 -15.54 -34.41
N PRO A 272 11.71 -15.03 -33.32
CA PRO A 272 12.24 -15.27 -31.99
C PRO A 272 12.23 -16.77 -31.70
N ALA A 273 13.35 -17.27 -31.16
CA ALA A 273 13.46 -18.64 -30.67
C ALA A 273 12.36 -18.90 -29.61
N PRO A 274 11.77 -20.10 -29.57
CA PRO A 274 10.78 -20.43 -28.55
C PRO A 274 11.41 -20.25 -27.17
N THR A 275 10.79 -19.39 -26.36
CA THR A 275 11.14 -19.26 -24.95
C THR A 275 10.97 -20.62 -24.29
N PRO A 276 11.97 -21.13 -23.54
CA PRO A 276 11.81 -22.39 -22.83
C PRO A 276 10.63 -22.26 -21.87
N THR A 277 9.63 -23.11 -22.05
CA THR A 277 8.53 -23.29 -21.10
C THR A 277 9.16 -23.56 -19.72
N PRO A 278 8.79 -22.81 -18.66
CA PRO A 278 9.22 -23.11 -17.31
C PRO A 278 8.88 -24.59 -17.03
N PRO A 279 9.79 -25.35 -16.39
CA PRO A 279 9.46 -26.72 -16.01
C PRO A 279 8.18 -26.70 -15.18
N ALA A 280 7.25 -27.60 -15.50
CA ALA A 280 6.05 -27.80 -14.70
C ALA A 280 6.47 -27.95 -13.23
N PRO A 281 5.79 -27.27 -12.29
CA PRO A 281 6.17 -27.34 -10.89
C PRO A 281 6.15 -28.80 -10.46
N THR A 282 7.34 -29.32 -10.14
CA THR A 282 7.50 -30.66 -9.57
C THR A 282 6.58 -30.73 -8.37
N ALA A 283 5.66 -31.69 -8.34
CA ALA A 283 4.73 -31.89 -7.24
C ALA A 283 5.52 -31.98 -5.94
N THR A 284 5.59 -30.86 -5.23
CA THR A 284 6.35 -30.77 -3.99
C THR A 284 5.49 -31.47 -2.96
N THR A 285 5.98 -32.60 -2.45
CA THR A 285 5.32 -33.34 -1.39
C THR A 285 4.99 -32.38 -0.26
N ARG A 286 3.73 -32.40 0.19
CA ARG A 286 3.29 -31.57 1.31
C ARG A 286 4.27 -31.77 2.48
N PRO A 287 4.81 -30.70 3.08
CA PRO A 287 5.74 -30.82 4.19
C PRO A 287 5.06 -31.53 5.36
N PRO A 288 5.85 -32.10 6.30
CA PRO A 288 5.31 -32.79 7.48
C PRO A 288 4.25 -31.94 8.18
N SER A 289 3.22 -32.57 8.74
CA SER A 289 2.11 -31.88 9.42
C SER A 289 2.57 -30.93 10.52
N SER A 290 3.70 -31.22 11.18
CA SER A 290 4.34 -30.34 12.17
C SER A 290 4.78 -28.99 11.60
N VAL A 291 5.18 -28.92 10.33
CA VAL A 291 5.58 -27.69 9.65
C VAL A 291 4.39 -26.80 9.32
N CYS A 292 3.19 -27.37 9.21
CA CYS A 292 1.96 -26.64 8.90
C CYS A 292 1.08 -26.43 10.12
N SER A 293 1.55 -26.77 11.31
CA SER A 293 0.82 -26.59 12.56
C SER A 293 1.39 -25.42 13.33
N THR A 294 0.52 -24.55 13.82
CA THR A 294 0.81 -23.43 14.72
C THR A 294 0.10 -23.65 16.06
N PRO A 295 0.47 -22.94 17.14
CA PRO A 295 -0.24 -23.03 18.42
C PRO A 295 -1.74 -22.73 18.31
N THR A 296 -2.15 -21.98 17.29
CA THR A 296 -3.54 -21.54 17.06
C THR A 296 -4.28 -22.37 16.01
N GLY A 297 -3.66 -23.40 15.41
CA GLY A 297 -4.30 -24.26 14.41
C GLY A 297 -3.40 -24.69 13.26
N VAL A 298 -3.97 -25.35 12.25
CA VAL A 298 -3.25 -25.83 11.06
C VAL A 298 -3.37 -24.80 9.94
N CYS A 299 -2.24 -24.35 9.41
CA CYS A 299 -2.21 -23.45 8.26
C CYS A 299 -2.69 -24.16 7.00
N THR A 300 -3.57 -23.50 6.25
CA THR A 300 -3.80 -23.76 4.83
C THR A 300 -3.00 -22.77 3.99
N ASN A 301 -2.71 -23.12 2.74
CA ASN A 301 -1.87 -22.35 1.82
C ASN A 301 -0.41 -22.25 2.24
N CYS A 302 0.00 -21.25 3.01
CA CYS A 302 1.40 -21.04 3.34
C CYS A 302 1.58 -20.84 4.85
N ASN A 303 2.65 -21.39 5.41
CA ASN A 303 3.08 -21.14 6.77
C ASN A 303 4.44 -20.46 6.78
N TYR A 304 4.61 -19.42 7.58
CA TYR A 304 5.93 -18.93 7.98
C TYR A 304 6.30 -19.55 9.33
N ASN A 305 7.53 -20.05 9.47
CA ASN A 305 8.06 -20.43 10.76
C ASN A 305 9.58 -20.23 10.81
N ASP A 306 10.06 -19.49 11.82
CA ASP A 306 11.50 -19.27 12.06
C ASP A 306 11.99 -19.76 13.43
N GLY A 307 11.16 -20.55 14.11
CA GLY A 307 11.42 -21.07 15.46
C GLY A 307 10.99 -20.14 16.59
N ALA A 308 10.70 -18.86 16.31
CA ALA A 308 10.20 -17.89 17.29
C ALA A 308 8.76 -17.45 16.99
N ILE A 309 8.42 -17.30 15.71
CA ILE A 309 7.11 -16.83 15.25
C ILE A 309 6.58 -17.81 14.21
N ALA A 310 5.30 -18.14 14.32
CA ALA A 310 4.58 -18.94 13.33
C ALA A 310 3.33 -18.19 12.85
N ALA A 311 3.10 -18.12 11.53
CA ALA A 311 1.97 -17.40 10.96
C ALA A 311 1.42 -18.10 9.73
N CYS A 312 0.09 -18.21 9.66
CA CYS A 312 -0.63 -18.78 8.52
C CYS A 312 -1.04 -17.70 7.51
N PHE A 313 -0.85 -18.01 6.24
CA PHE A 313 -0.99 -17.09 5.13
C PHE A 313 -2.04 -17.62 4.15
N ALA A 314 -3.31 -17.42 4.49
CA ALA A 314 -4.44 -17.85 3.67
C ALA A 314 -4.48 -17.11 2.31
N GLY A 315 -4.95 -17.82 1.28
CA GLY A 315 -5.07 -17.33 -0.10
C GLY A 315 -3.75 -17.21 -0.85
N TRP A 316 -2.63 -17.63 -0.25
CA TRP A 316 -1.35 -17.70 -0.97
C TRP A 316 -1.40 -18.84 -1.98
N THR A 317 -0.74 -18.67 -3.13
CA THR A 317 -0.47 -19.78 -4.05
C THR A 317 0.84 -20.47 -3.65
N GLN A 318 1.05 -21.68 -4.16
CA GLN A 318 2.32 -22.39 -3.95
C GLN A 318 3.51 -21.58 -4.45
N SER A 319 3.37 -20.88 -5.59
CA SER A 319 4.44 -20.04 -6.14
C SER A 319 4.78 -18.86 -5.25
N ILE A 320 3.77 -18.14 -4.71
CA ILE A 320 3.99 -17.01 -3.81
C ILE A 320 4.70 -17.52 -2.54
N CYS A 321 4.23 -18.62 -1.96
CA CYS A 321 4.83 -19.22 -0.78
C CYS A 321 6.30 -19.61 -1.00
N ALA A 322 6.61 -20.27 -2.12
CA ALA A 322 7.97 -20.68 -2.45
C ALA A 322 8.91 -19.48 -2.69
N SER A 323 8.38 -18.36 -3.20
CA SER A 323 9.18 -17.16 -3.50
C SER A 323 9.46 -16.27 -2.29
N ALA A 324 8.76 -16.46 -1.16
CA ALA A 324 8.81 -15.55 -0.01
C ALA A 324 10.01 -15.77 0.92
N GLY A 325 10.73 -16.88 0.77
CA GLY A 325 11.99 -17.15 1.48
C GLY A 325 12.01 -18.50 2.19
N ALA A 326 13.17 -18.87 2.75
CA ALA A 326 13.44 -20.22 3.26
C ALA A 326 12.55 -20.65 4.44
N ASN A 327 11.97 -19.69 5.18
CA ASN A 327 11.11 -19.95 6.33
C ASN A 327 9.62 -20.09 5.95
N TYR A 328 9.29 -20.01 4.65
CA TYR A 328 7.93 -20.17 4.15
C TYR A 328 7.73 -21.58 3.58
N HIS A 329 6.65 -22.22 4.00
CA HIS A 329 6.34 -23.61 3.70
C HIS A 329 4.92 -23.74 3.15
N TRP A 330 4.79 -24.33 1.95
CA TRP A 330 3.49 -24.56 1.33
C TRP A 330 2.74 -25.68 2.06
N CYS A 331 1.60 -25.37 2.64
CA CYS A 331 0.80 -26.26 3.46
C CYS A 331 -0.39 -26.92 2.74
N GLY A 332 -0.57 -26.60 1.45
CA GLY A 332 -1.60 -27.17 0.59
C GLY A 332 -2.65 -26.13 0.18
N PRO A 333 -3.53 -26.45 -0.79
CA PRO A 333 -4.66 -25.58 -1.11
C PRO A 333 -5.57 -25.35 0.11
N ALA A 334 -6.40 -24.29 0.03
CA ALA A 334 -7.40 -23.98 1.05
C ALA A 334 -8.55 -24.99 1.01
#